data_AF-H6NBD9-F1
#
_entry.id   AF-H6NBD9-F1
#
_cell.length_a   1.000
_cell.length_b   1.000
_cell.length_c   1.000
_cell.angle_alpha   90.00
_cell.angle_beta   90.00
_cell.angle_gamma   90.00
#
_symmetry.space_group_name_H-M   'P 1'
#
loop_
_entity.id
_entity.type
_entity.pdbx_description
1 polymer ?
#
loop_
_entity_poly.entity_id
_entity_poly.type
_entity_poly.pdbx_seq_one_letter_code
_entity_poly.pdbx_strand_id
1 'polypeptide(L)'
;MSNYTPPVGGNNNYMNNWGNPNRIDRAANQIDHIADKASFAIDMINTALLAIDSIEKELVELSNAPVPPQPTTLTSLAHRLDTNQKQVKDGLDKIKTLMAEIDRTTDHLQRNDGWK
;
A
#
# COMPACT_ATOMS: atom_id res chain seq x y z
N MET A 1 64.24 -1.23 -11.04
CA MET A 1 63.08 -1.94 -10.45
C MET A 1 62.72 -1.25 -9.17
N SER A 2 61.60 -0.51 -9.13
CA SER A 2 61.13 0.18 -7.92
C SER A 2 60.14 -0.75 -7.20
N ASN A 3 60.51 -1.23 -6.02
CA ASN A 3 59.66 -2.06 -5.16
C ASN A 3 58.56 -1.19 -4.56
N TYR A 4 57.39 -1.18 -5.20
CA TYR A 4 56.17 -0.67 -4.59
C TYR A 4 55.59 -1.76 -3.68
N THR A 5 55.60 -1.53 -2.38
CA THR A 5 54.90 -2.37 -1.40
C THR A 5 53.61 -1.65 -1.03
N PRO A 6 52.41 -2.18 -1.35
CA PRO A 6 51.17 -1.51 -1.01
C PRO A 6 50.98 -1.48 0.52
N PRO A 7 50.38 -0.41 1.09
CA PRO A 7 50.17 -0.32 2.52
C PRO A 7 49.15 -1.38 2.96
N VAL A 8 49.60 -2.35 3.76
CA VAL A 8 48.70 -3.23 4.54
C VAL A 8 48.02 -2.38 5.60
N GLY A 9 46.73 -2.07 5.36
CA GLY A 9 45.91 -1.27 6.27
C GLY A 9 45.03 -0.21 5.61
N GLY A 10 45.00 -0.12 4.27
CA GLY A 10 44.07 0.73 3.55
C GLY A 10 42.66 0.16 3.57
N ASN A 11 41.89 0.54 4.58
CA ASN A 11 40.48 0.20 4.71
C ASN A 11 39.74 0.47 3.39
N ASN A 12 38.93 -0.50 3.02
CA ASN A 12 38.19 -0.69 1.79
C ASN A 12 37.31 0.54 1.42
N ASN A 13 37.90 1.57 0.80
CA ASN A 13 37.24 2.86 0.58
C ASN A 13 36.72 3.08 -0.85
N TYR A 14 36.62 2.02 -1.65
CA TYR A 14 36.03 2.08 -3.00
C TYR A 14 34.55 1.63 -3.03
N MET A 15 33.99 1.25 -1.88
CA MET A 15 32.62 0.74 -1.75
C MET A 15 31.67 1.74 -1.05
N ASN A 16 32.04 3.01 -0.99
CA ASN A 16 31.34 4.04 -0.21
C ASN A 16 30.88 5.23 -1.07
N ASN A 17 30.52 4.95 -2.34
CA ASN A 17 30.12 5.97 -3.32
C ASN A 17 28.66 5.85 -3.78
N TRP A 18 27.87 5.07 -3.04
CA TRP A 18 26.41 5.11 -3.03
C TRP A 18 26.04 5.68 -1.67
N GLY A 19 25.15 6.68 -1.61
CA GLY A 19 24.87 7.47 -0.40
C GLY A 19 24.81 6.66 0.90
N ASN A 20 25.25 7.26 2.00
CA ASN A 20 25.35 6.67 3.35
C ASN A 20 24.41 5.45 3.56
N PRO A 21 24.93 4.21 3.67
CA PRO A 21 24.12 2.99 3.67
C PRO A 21 23.03 2.99 4.75
N ASN A 22 23.29 3.60 5.91
CA ASN A 22 22.30 3.76 6.97
C ASN A 22 21.10 4.66 6.61
N ARG A 23 21.19 5.46 5.53
CA ARG A 23 20.11 6.30 5.00
C ARG A 23 19.28 5.53 3.99
N ILE A 24 19.94 4.81 3.07
CA ILE A 24 19.29 3.93 2.10
C ILE A 24 18.50 2.84 2.85
N ASP A 25 19.09 2.23 3.88
CA ASP A 25 18.42 1.20 4.69
C ASP A 25 17.20 1.76 5.43
N ARG A 26 17.30 2.95 6.03
CA ARG A 26 16.16 3.60 6.71
C ARG A 26 15.02 3.94 5.76
N ALA A 27 15.37 4.38 4.55
CA ALA A 27 14.43 4.72 3.52
C ALA A 27 13.71 3.50 2.95
N ALA A 28 14.46 2.44 2.66
CA ALA A 28 13.91 1.16 2.24
C ALA A 28 12.93 0.62 3.28
N ASN A 29 13.31 0.62 4.57
CA ASN A 29 12.41 0.21 5.65
C ASN A 29 11.13 1.06 5.74
N GLN A 30 11.19 2.36 5.44
CA GLN A 30 10.01 3.23 5.41
C GLN A 30 9.10 2.91 4.23
N ILE A 31 9.69 2.70 3.04
CA ILE A 31 8.95 2.32 1.84
C ILE A 31 8.29 0.95 2.04
N ASP A 32 9.00 -0.02 2.60
CA ASP A 32 8.46 -1.35 2.92
C ASP A 32 7.27 -1.25 3.88
N HIS A 33 7.38 -0.44 4.94
CA HIS A 33 6.26 -0.23 5.85
C HIS A 33 5.05 0.42 5.14
N ILE A 34 5.29 1.35 4.21
CA ILE A 34 4.20 1.95 3.42
C ILE A 34 3.58 0.91 2.48
N ALA A 35 4.40 0.04 1.88
CA ALA A 35 3.94 -1.06 1.02
C ALA A 35 3.08 -2.07 1.79
N ASP A 36 3.44 -2.40 3.03
CA ASP A 36 2.62 -3.27 3.90
C ASP A 36 1.25 -2.64 4.18
N LYS A 37 1.23 -1.34 4.50
CA LYS A 37 -0.01 -0.59 4.71
C LYS A 37 -0.87 -0.52 3.44
N ALA A 38 -0.25 -0.40 2.27
CA ALA A 38 -0.94 -0.38 0.99
C ALA A 38 -1.54 -1.76 0.68
N SER A 39 -0.79 -2.83 0.93
CA SER A 39 -1.27 -4.21 0.78
C SER A 39 -2.49 -4.47 1.67
N PHE A 40 -2.44 -4.05 2.94
CA PHE A 40 -3.59 -4.13 3.84
C PHE A 40 -4.81 -3.35 3.33
N ALA A 41 -4.60 -2.14 2.80
CA ALA A 41 -5.70 -1.35 2.23
C ALA A 41 -6.32 -2.03 0.99
N ILE A 42 -5.51 -2.69 0.16
CA ILE A 42 -5.97 -3.48 -0.97
C ILE A 42 -6.78 -4.70 -0.49
N ASP A 43 -6.33 -5.41 0.54
CA ASP A 43 -7.06 -6.54 1.11
C ASP A 43 -8.43 -6.14 1.67
N MET A 44 -8.51 -4.96 2.28
CA MET A 44 -9.78 -4.39 2.75
C MET A 44 -10.72 -4.11 1.58
N ILE A 45 -10.22 -3.53 0.48
CA ILE A 45 -11.02 -3.30 -0.74
C ILE A 45 -11.51 -4.63 -1.31
N ASN A 46 -10.62 -5.62 -1.44
CA ASN A 46 -10.97 -6.95 -1.97
C ASN A 46 -12.07 -7.61 -1.14
N THR A 47 -11.97 -7.54 0.19
CA THR A 47 -12.97 -8.08 1.11
C THR A 47 -14.33 -7.39 0.93
N ALA A 48 -14.33 -6.05 0.82
CA ALA A 48 -15.56 -5.29 0.59
C ALA A 48 -16.21 -5.62 -0.77
N LEU A 49 -15.42 -5.83 -1.82
CA LEU A 49 -15.90 -6.24 -3.13
C LEU A 49 -16.53 -7.64 -3.11
N LEU A 50 -15.92 -8.60 -2.41
CA LEU A 50 -16.51 -9.93 -2.20
C LEU A 50 -17.84 -9.85 -1.45
N ALA A 51 -17.94 -8.97 -0.46
CA ALA A 51 -19.18 -8.75 0.28
C ALA A 51 -20.28 -8.11 -0.61
N ILE A 52 -19.92 -7.24 -1.55
CA ILE A 52 -20.86 -6.69 -2.55
C ILE A 52 -21.36 -7.78 -3.49
N ASP A 53 -20.50 -8.65 -4.01
CA ASP A 53 -20.90 -9.80 -4.84
C ASP A 53 -21.86 -10.75 -4.07
N SER A 54 -21.61 -10.97 -2.77
CA SER A 54 -22.54 -11.73 -1.93
C SER A 54 -23.92 -11.07 -1.82
N ILE A 55 -23.99 -9.74 -1.73
CA ILE A 55 -25.26 -8.99 -1.70
C ILE A 55 -25.98 -9.08 -3.05
N GLU A 56 -25.23 -9.04 -4.16
CA GLU A 56 -25.77 -9.19 -5.50
C GLU A 56 -26.44 -10.56 -5.69
N LYS A 57 -25.78 -11.64 -5.25
CA LYS A 57 -26.37 -12.99 -5.28
C LYS A 57 -27.65 -13.08 -4.45
N GLU A 58 -27.65 -12.50 -3.25
CA GLU A 58 -28.83 -12.45 -2.39
C GLU A 58 -30.00 -11.68 -3.08
N LEU A 59 -29.70 -10.57 -3.76
CA LEU A 59 -30.71 -9.84 -4.54
C LEU A 59 -31.26 -10.65 -5.71
N VAL A 60 -30.40 -11.37 -6.43
CA VAL A 60 -30.82 -12.27 -7.51
C VAL A 60 -31.74 -13.38 -6.98
N GLU A 61 -31.38 -14.00 -5.85
CA GLU A 61 -32.23 -15.01 -5.19
C GLU A 61 -33.59 -14.43 -4.79
N LEU A 62 -33.60 -13.25 -4.16
CA LEU A 62 -34.84 -12.58 -3.76
C LEU A 62 -35.71 -12.18 -4.97
N SER A 63 -35.10 -11.81 -6.09
CA SER A 63 -35.83 -11.47 -7.32
C SER A 63 -36.52 -12.68 -7.96
N ASN A 64 -35.98 -13.88 -7.75
CA ASN A 64 -36.57 -15.13 -8.24
C ASN A 64 -37.53 -15.76 -7.22
N ALA A 65 -37.66 -15.18 -6.03
CA ALA A 65 -38.53 -15.70 -5.00
C ALA A 65 -40.01 -15.55 -5.41
N PRO A 66 -40.86 -16.56 -5.13
CA PRO A 66 -42.28 -16.54 -5.49
C PRO A 66 -43.09 -15.50 -4.71
N VAL A 67 -42.54 -14.99 -3.60
CA VAL A 67 -43.14 -13.95 -2.77
C VAL A 67 -42.17 -12.77 -2.72
N PRO A 68 -42.65 -11.52 -2.92
CA PRO A 68 -41.77 -10.36 -2.88
C PRO A 68 -41.09 -10.22 -1.51
N PRO A 69 -39.83 -9.78 -1.48
CA PRO A 69 -39.11 -9.53 -0.23
C PRO A 69 -39.81 -8.45 0.60
N GLN A 70 -39.73 -8.60 1.92
CA GLN A 70 -40.21 -7.56 2.84
C GLN A 70 -39.35 -6.29 2.70
N PRO A 71 -39.92 -5.09 2.85
CA PRO A 71 -39.17 -3.84 2.77
C PRO A 71 -37.96 -3.79 3.70
N THR A 72 -38.08 -4.36 4.90
CA THR A 72 -36.99 -4.45 5.88
C THR A 72 -35.78 -5.23 5.37
N THR A 73 -36.00 -6.28 4.58
CA THR A 73 -34.93 -7.04 3.92
C THR A 73 -34.18 -6.17 2.91
N LEU A 74 -34.91 -5.42 2.08
CA LEU A 74 -34.32 -4.51 1.10
C LEU A 74 -33.54 -3.37 1.78
N THR A 75 -34.07 -2.81 2.87
CA THR A 75 -33.37 -1.80 3.68
C THR A 75 -32.09 -2.36 4.30
N SER A 76 -32.11 -3.59 4.81
CA SER A 76 -30.91 -4.25 5.35
C SER A 76 -29.83 -4.45 4.29
N LEU A 77 -30.22 -4.89 3.09
CA LEU A 77 -29.31 -5.04 1.94
C LEU A 77 -28.70 -3.70 1.54
N ALA A 78 -29.51 -2.64 1.47
CA ALA A 78 -29.04 -1.30 1.16
C ALA A 78 -28.01 -0.79 2.18
N HIS A 79 -28.24 -1.00 3.48
CA HIS A 79 -27.27 -0.61 4.52
C HIS A 79 -25.96 -1.39 4.44
N ARG A 80 -26.02 -2.70 4.15
CA ARG A 80 -24.82 -3.53 3.94
C ARG A 80 -24.05 -3.07 2.71
N LEU A 81 -24.76 -2.76 1.62
CA LEU A 81 -24.17 -2.23 0.39
C LEU A 81 -23.46 -0.89 0.65
N ASP A 82 -24.13 0.06 1.30
CA ASP A 82 -23.56 1.37 1.65
C ASP A 82 -22.31 1.22 2.54
N THR A 83 -22.34 0.28 3.50
CA THR A 83 -21.19 0.00 4.38
C THR A 83 -20.00 -0.51 3.57
N ASN A 84 -20.20 -1.47 2.67
CA ASN A 84 -19.12 -2.00 1.84
C ASN A 84 -18.60 -0.95 0.84
N GLN A 85 -19.49 -0.11 0.27
CA GLN A 85 -19.08 1.01 -0.59
C GLN A 85 -18.20 2.01 0.16
N LYS A 86 -18.53 2.33 1.41
CA LYS A 86 -17.71 3.18 2.28
C LYS A 86 -16.35 2.54 2.55
N GLN A 87 -16.30 1.24 2.84
CA GLN A 87 -15.02 0.53 3.02
C GLN A 87 -14.14 0.57 1.77
N VAL A 88 -14.71 0.38 0.57
CA VAL A 88 -13.96 0.54 -0.69
C VAL A 88 -13.40 1.95 -0.81
N LYS A 89 -14.24 2.96 -0.56
CA LYS A 89 -13.82 4.37 -0.62
C LYS A 89 -12.69 4.67 0.37
N ASP A 90 -12.84 4.26 1.62
CA ASP A 90 -11.84 4.49 2.67
C ASP A 90 -10.51 3.80 2.34
N GLY A 91 -10.57 2.59 1.76
CA GLY A 91 -9.37 1.89 1.26
C GLY A 91 -8.67 2.65 0.14
N LEU A 92 -9.42 3.17 -0.83
CA LEU A 92 -8.86 3.97 -1.93
C LEU A 92 -8.26 5.29 -1.43
N ASP A 93 -8.95 5.99 -0.53
CA ASP A 93 -8.46 7.22 0.09
C ASP A 93 -7.17 6.95 0.90
N LYS A 94 -7.09 5.79 1.56
CA LYS A 94 -5.88 5.36 2.26
C LYS A 94 -4.72 5.08 1.28
N ILE A 95 -4.96 4.36 0.20
CA ILE A 95 -3.93 4.11 -0.84
C ILE A 95 -3.41 5.43 -1.40
N LYS A 96 -4.30 6.39 -1.70
CA LYS A 96 -3.91 7.72 -2.19
C LYS A 96 -3.03 8.47 -1.18
N THR A 97 -3.37 8.37 0.11
CA THR A 97 -2.57 8.97 1.18
C THR A 97 -1.18 8.33 1.27
N LEU A 98 -1.11 7.00 1.16
CA LEU A 98 0.14 6.24 1.17
C LEU A 98 1.02 6.57 -0.05
N MET A 99 0.43 6.74 -1.24
CA MET A 99 1.16 7.20 -2.43
C MET A 99 1.80 8.58 -2.22
N ALA A 100 1.06 9.53 -1.62
CA ALA A 100 1.63 10.84 -1.29
C ALA A 100 2.74 10.75 -0.23
N GLU A 101 2.69 9.77 0.67
CA GLU A 101 3.74 9.49 1.67
C GLU A 101 5.00 8.90 1.01
N ILE A 102 4.84 8.01 0.01
CA ILE A 102 5.94 7.49 -0.82
C ILE A 102 6.63 8.64 -1.55
N ASP A 103 5.87 9.50 -2.22
CA ASP A 103 6.42 10.65 -2.98
C ASP A 103 7.24 11.56 -2.05
N ARG A 104 6.68 11.96 -0.90
CA ARG A 104 7.41 12.78 0.08
C ARG A 104 8.66 12.10 0.60
N THR A 105 8.58 10.80 0.92
CA THR A 105 9.73 10.03 1.41
C THR A 105 10.81 9.96 0.33
N THR A 106 10.43 9.73 -0.92
CA THR A 106 11.32 9.69 -2.08
C THR A 106 11.98 11.05 -2.34
N ASP A 107 11.21 12.14 -2.30
CA ASP A 107 11.72 13.51 -2.42
C ASP A 107 12.74 13.86 -1.32
N HIS A 108 12.47 13.43 -0.08
CA HIS A 108 13.39 13.61 1.04
C HIS A 108 14.71 12.87 0.85
N LEU A 109 14.71 11.72 0.16
CA LEU A 109 15.92 10.99 -0.19
C LEU A 109 16.68 11.70 -1.30
N GLN A 110 15.99 12.06 -2.39
CA GLN A 110 16.59 12.72 -3.54
C GLN A 110 17.20 14.10 -3.19
N ARG A 111 16.53 14.89 -2.34
CA ARG A 111 17.06 16.19 -1.87
C ARG A 111 18.27 16.06 -0.95
N ASN A 112 18.43 14.94 -0.25
CA ASN A 112 19.59 14.69 0.62
C ASN A 112 20.78 14.06 -0.13
N ASP A 113 20.56 13.46 -1.30
CA ASP A 113 21.59 12.86 -2.14
C ASP A 113 22.23 13.84 -3.14
N GLY A 114 21.85 15.12 -3.11
CA GLY A 114 22.62 16.19 -3.73
C GLY A 114 23.05 15.90 -5.17
N TRP A 115 22.13 15.56 -6.06
CA TRP A 115 22.41 15.64 -7.50
C TRP A 115 22.38 17.11 -7.94
N LYS A 116 23.50 17.79 -7.72
CA LYS A 116 23.99 18.94 -8.50
C LYS A 116 25.47 18.73 -8.79
#